data_AF-Q5JX53-F1
#
_entry.id   AF-Q5JX53-F1
#
_cell.length_a   1.000
_cell.length_b   1.000
_cell.length_c   1.000
_cell.angle_alpha   90.00
_cell.angle_beta   90.00
_cell.angle_gamma   90.00
#
_symmetry.space_group_name_H-M   'P 1'
#
loop_
_entity.id
_entity.type
_entity.pdbx_description
1 polymer ?
#
loop_
_entity_poly.entity_id
_entity_poly.type
_entity_poly.pdbx_seq_one_letter_code
_entity_poly.pdbx_strand_id
1 'polypeptide(L)' 'MAHCVTLVQLSISCDHLIDKDIGSKSDPLCVLLQDVGGGSWAELGRTERVRNCSSPEFSKTLQLEY' A
#
# COMPACT_ATOMS: atom_id res chain seq x y z
N MET A 1 -21.77 -14.10 -19.78
CA MET A 1 -20.56 -13.46 -20.33
C MET A 1 -19.45 -13.70 -19.33
N ALA A 2 -18.41 -14.45 -19.71
CA ALA A 2 -17.24 -14.61 -18.85
C ALA A 2 -16.44 -13.30 -18.90
N HIS A 3 -16.44 -12.54 -17.80
CA HIS A 3 -15.49 -11.45 -17.65
C HIS A 3 -14.11 -12.09 -17.47
N CYS A 4 -13.23 -11.93 -18.46
CA CYS A 4 -11.81 -12.14 -18.23
C CYS A 4 -11.33 -11.01 -17.33
N VAL A 5 -11.33 -11.25 -16.03
CA VAL A 5 -10.72 -10.36 -15.04
C VAL A 5 -9.27 -10.75 -14.85
N THR A 6 -8.37 -9.77 -14.93
CA THR A 6 -6.96 -9.97 -14.67
C THR A 6 -6.69 -9.67 -13.21
N LEU A 7 -6.28 -10.70 -12.45
CA LEU A 7 -5.83 -10.53 -11.08
C LEU A 7 -4.38 -10.03 -11.07
N VAL A 8 -4.17 -8.86 -10.49
CA VAL A 8 -2.85 -8.25 -10.31
C VAL A 8 -2.50 -8.28 -8.82
N GLN A 9 -1.36 -8.87 -8.48
CA GLN A 9 -0.77 -8.74 -7.14
C GLN A 9 0.28 -7.64 -7.14
N LEU A 10 0.08 -6.63 -6.30
CA LEU A 10 1.09 -5.62 -6.02
C LEU A 10 1.78 -5.93 -4.69
N SER A 11 3.11 -6.06 -4.77
CA SER A 11 4.00 -6.08 -3.60
C SER A 11 4.59 -4.69 -3.45
N ILE A 12 4.59 -4.16 -2.22
CA ILE A 12 5.09 -2.83 -1.93
C ILE A 12 6.28 -2.99 -0.99
N SER A 13 7.36 -2.27 -1.27
CA SER A 13 8.48 -2.11 -0.35
C SER A 13 8.86 -0.64 -0.36
N CYS A 14 9.33 -0.14 0.79
CA CYS A 14 9.90 1.19 0.86
C CYS A 14 11.33 1.08 1.37
N ASP A 15 12.18 1.96 0.86
CA ASP A 15 13.57 2.08 1.26
C ASP A 15 13.87 3.55 1.52
N HIS A 16 14.73 3.83 2.51
CA HIS A 16 15.08 5.19 2.92
C HIS A 16 13.89 6.12 3.19
N LEU A 17 12.87 5.65 3.94
CA LEU A 17 11.81 6.54 4.41
C LEU A 17 12.40 7.63 5.30
N ILE A 18 12.02 8.87 5.02
CA ILE A 18 12.38 10.02 5.84
C ILE A 18 11.71 9.84 7.19
N ASP A 19 12.50 9.60 8.23
CA ASP A 19 12.04 9.60 9.62
C ASP A 19 11.48 10.99 9.94
N LYS A 20 10.15 11.11 9.92
CA LYS A 20 9.45 12.34 10.33
C LYS A 20 9.25 12.40 11.85
N ASP A 21 9.52 11.30 12.56
CA ASP A 21 9.44 11.22 14.00
C ASP A 21 10.71 11.79 14.65
N ILE A 22 10.51 12.82 15.48
CA ILE A 22 11.60 13.41 16.27
C ILE A 22 11.86 12.49 17.47
N GLY A 23 12.80 11.55 17.31
CA GLY A 23 13.30 10.69 18.40
C GLY A 23 12.95 9.20 18.30
N SER A 24 12.27 8.75 17.25
CA SER A 24 12.03 7.32 16.99
C SER A 24 12.01 7.04 15.49
N LYS A 25 12.16 5.75 15.11
CA LYS A 25 11.94 5.34 13.73
C LYS A 25 10.45 5.42 13.41
N SER A 26 10.09 5.75 12.18
CA SER A 26 8.69 5.82 11.80
C SER A 26 8.02 4.44 11.71
N ASP A 27 6.69 4.42 11.88
CA ASP A 27 5.82 3.25 11.71
C ASP A 27 5.10 3.29 10.34
N PRO A 28 5.78 2.99 9.21
CA PRO A 28 5.19 3.14 7.88
C PRO A 28 4.05 2.16 7.59
N LEU A 29 3.07 2.69 6.84
CA LEU A 29 1.89 2.00 6.34
C LEU A 29 1.60 2.50 4.92
N CYS A 30 1.23 1.60 4.02
CA CYS A 30 0.77 1.95 2.67
C CYS A 30 -0.71 1.62 2.50
N VAL A 31 -1.41 2.51 1.82
CA VAL A 31 -2.83 2.37 1.46
C VAL A 31 -2.95 2.57 -0.04
N LEU A 32 -3.61 1.63 -0.71
CA LEU A 32 -3.88 1.71 -2.13
C LEU A 32 -5.27 2.31 -2.33
N LEU A 33 -5.29 3.40 -3.07
CA LEU A 33 -6.48 4.15 -3.42
C LEU A 33 -6.65 4.10 -4.94
N GLN A 34 -7.86 3.82 -5.41
CA GLN A 34 -8.23 3.92 -6.82
C GLN A 34 -9.12 5.13 -7.02
N ASP A 35 -8.80 5.94 -8.01
CA ASP A 35 -9.72 6.99 -8.47
C ASP A 35 -10.95 6.32 -9.10
N VAL A 36 -12.11 6.54 -8.50
CA VAL A 36 -13.40 6.02 -8.99
C VAL A 36 -14.15 7.07 -9.82
N GLY A 37 -13.46 8.14 -10.23
CA GLY A 37 -14.03 9.28 -10.92
C GLY A 37 -14.67 10.32 -10.00
N GLY A 38 -14.82 11.54 -10.51
CA GLY A 38 -15.47 12.63 -9.79
C GLY A 38 -14.68 13.18 -8.59
N GLY A 39 -13.36 12.93 -8.53
CA GLY A 39 -12.50 13.36 -7.43
C GLY A 39 -12.65 12.51 -6.15
N SER A 40 -13.30 11.36 -6.25
CA SER A 40 -13.44 10.41 -5.16
C SER A 40 -12.43 9.26 -5.30
N TRP A 41 -11.85 8.88 -4.17
CA TRP A 41 -10.87 7.79 -4.09
C TRP A 41 -11.46 6.65 -3.27
N ALA A 42 -11.44 5.44 -3.82
CA ALA A 42 -11.85 4.22 -3.12
C ALA A 42 -10.62 3.50 -2.57
N GLU A 43 -10.66 3.13 -1.29
CA GLU A 43 -9.63 2.28 -0.68
C GLU A 43 -9.77 0.85 -1.20
N LEU A 44 -8.79 0.41 -1.98
CA LEU A 44 -8.72 -0.96 -2.49
C LEU A 44 -8.07 -1.91 -1.48
N GLY A 45 -7.14 -1.40 -0.67
CA GLY A 45 -6.52 -2.20 0.37
C GLY A 45 -5.41 -1.49 1.12
N ARG A 46 -5.03 -2.08 2.25
CA ARG A 46 -4.00 -1.56 3.16
C ARG A 46 -2.98 -2.65 3.51
N THR A 47 -1.70 -2.27 3.51
CA THR A 47 -0.60 -3.12 3.94
C THR A 47 -0.55 -3.24 5.47
N GLU A 48 0.35 -4.06 6.02
CA GLU A 48 0.61 -4.03 7.46
C GLU A 48 1.35 -2.76 7.88
N ARG A 49 1.19 -2.36 9.14
CA ARG A 49 2.00 -1.30 9.71
C ARG A 49 3.29 -1.91 10.26
N VAL A 50 4.42 -1.58 9.66
CA VAL A 50 5.72 -2.04 10.14
C VAL A 50 6.19 -1.08 11.22
N ARG A 51 6.49 -1.56 12.43
CA ARG A 51 6.93 -0.68 13.52
C ARG A 51 8.42 -0.40 13.48
N ASN A 52 8.81 0.83 13.77
CA ASN A 52 10.20 1.27 13.88
C ASN A 52 11.08 0.82 12.69
N CYS A 53 10.62 1.02 11.45
CA CYS A 53 11.36 0.57 10.27
C CYS A 53 11.48 1.68 9.22
N SER A 54 12.72 2.01 8.86
CA SER A 54 13.07 3.00 7.82
C SER A 54 13.05 2.40 6.40
N SER A 55 12.98 1.07 6.30
CA SER A 55 12.91 0.31 5.05
C SER A 55 11.91 -0.85 5.19
N PRO A 56 10.59 -0.56 5.31
CA PRO A 56 9.57 -1.58 5.47
C PRO A 56 9.44 -2.40 4.20
N GLU A 57 9.55 -3.72 4.36
CA GLU A 57 9.10 -4.67 3.37
C GLU A 57 7.71 -5.15 3.79
N PHE A 58 6.70 -4.80 3.00
CA PHE A 58 5.34 -5.24 3.28
C PHE A 58 5.18 -6.66 2.73
N SER A 59 4.95 -7.62 3.62
CA SER A 59 4.70 -9.01 3.23
C SER A 59 3.31 -9.17 2.61
N LYS A 60 2.38 -8.27 2.95
CA LYS A 60 1.02 -8.28 2.44
C LYS A 60 0.95 -7.70 1.02
N THR A 61 0.65 -8.56 0.05
CA THR A 61 0.37 -8.14 -1.33
C THR A 61 -1.07 -7.65 -1.48
N LEU A 62 -1.27 -6.58 -2.24
CA LEU A 62 -2.59 -6.06 -2.58
C LEU A 62 -3.06 -6.71 -3.88
N GLN A 63 -4.25 -7.31 -3.86
CA GLN A 63 -4.87 -7.91 -5.04
C GLN A 63 -5.87 -6.94 -5.66
N LEU A 64 -5.77 -6.75 -6.97
CA LEU A 64 -6.73 -5.99 -7.75
C LEU A 64 -7.25 -6.83 -8.90
N GLU A 65 -8.50 -6.59 -9.25
CA GLU A 65 -9.15 -7.14 -10.42
C GLU A 65 -9.28 -6.01 -11.46
N TYR A 66 -8.66 -6.20 -12.63
CA TYR A 66 -8.72 -5.28 -13.78
C TYR A 66 -9.51 -5.90 -14.93
#